data_AF-A0A2V7BB79-F1
#
_entry.id   AF-A0A2V7BB79-F1
#
_cell.length_a   1.000
_cell.length_b   1.000
_cell.length_c   1.000
_cell.angle_alpha   90.00
_cell.angle_beta   90.00
_cell.angle_gamma   90.00
#
_symmetry.space_group_name_H-M   'P 1'
#
loop_
_entity.id
_entity.type
_entity.pdbx_description
1 polymer ?
#
loop_
_entity_poly.entity_id
_entity_poly.type
_entity_poly.pdbx_seq_one_letter_code
_entity_poly.pdbx_strand_id
1 'polypeptide(L)'
;MTPDAELTVAAVRARGWECVRLAPRAKKPDGPRWQITKDADQVAEWFAAGANVGLVSHERTGVAVLDPDELLGWADMIDTLGQPALPWVITGSGRLHYYVRWLPELPAKLTWRGELIGEIQRGPGQQQVVLPGSVHPSGGTYRWITERLGFLCEPIDPVKGPLPELPGLWRAYLCGQSYAHRR
;
A
#
# COMPACT_ATOMS: atom_id res chain seq x y z
N MET A 1 -15.73 7.60 -14.16
CA MET A 1 -14.47 7.29 -13.45
C MET A 1 -13.89 6.03 -14.08
N THR A 2 -12.65 5.63 -13.76
CA THR A 2 -12.12 4.33 -14.22
C THR A 2 -12.68 3.20 -13.33
N PRO A 3 -12.71 1.93 -13.80
CA PRO A 3 -13.14 0.80 -12.96
C PRO A 3 -12.34 0.70 -11.65
N ASP A 4 -11.02 0.92 -11.69
CA ASP A 4 -10.19 0.95 -10.48
C ASP A 4 -10.56 2.07 -9.51
N ALA A 5 -10.91 3.26 -10.01
CA ALA A 5 -11.34 4.38 -9.16
C ALA A 5 -12.68 4.09 -8.49
N GLU A 6 -13.64 3.51 -9.23
CA GLU A 6 -14.94 3.09 -8.68
C GLU A 6 -14.76 2.01 -7.60
N LEU A 7 -13.87 1.05 -7.85
CA LEU A 7 -13.56 0.00 -6.87
C LEU A 7 -12.83 0.56 -5.64
N THR A 8 -11.95 1.54 -5.82
CA THR A 8 -11.32 2.27 -4.71
C THR A 8 -12.37 3.00 -3.86
N VAL A 9 -13.32 3.72 -4.47
CA VAL A 9 -14.42 4.38 -3.74
C VAL A 9 -15.25 3.37 -2.94
N ALA A 10 -15.58 2.21 -3.54
CA ALA A 10 -16.27 1.14 -2.84
C ALA A 10 -15.48 0.57 -1.66
N ALA A 11 -14.16 0.38 -1.82
CA ALA A 11 -13.28 -0.09 -0.75
C ALA A 11 -13.18 0.92 0.40
N VAL A 12 -13.05 2.22 0.10
CA VAL A 12 -13.05 3.28 1.11
C VAL A 12 -14.36 3.26 1.91
N ARG A 13 -15.50 3.18 1.21
CA ARG A 13 -16.82 3.11 1.86
C ARG A 13 -16.97 1.91 2.78
N ALA A 14 -16.53 0.73 2.34
CA ALA A 14 -16.68 -0.51 3.11
C ALA A 14 -15.71 -0.61 4.30
N ARG A 15 -14.50 -0.04 4.18
CA ARG A 15 -13.43 -0.20 5.18
C ARG A 15 -13.24 0.99 6.11
N GLY A 16 -13.83 2.15 5.79
CA GLY A 16 -13.60 3.39 6.54
C GLY A 16 -12.15 3.85 6.47
N TRP A 17 -11.48 3.57 5.34
CA TRP A 17 -10.09 3.96 5.10
C TRP A 17 -9.94 5.47 5.06
N GLU A 18 -8.81 5.94 5.60
CA GLU A 18 -8.45 7.34 5.61
C GLU A 18 -7.62 7.64 4.37
N CYS A 19 -8.14 8.53 3.53
CA CYS A 19 -7.56 8.88 2.25
C CYS A 19 -7.08 10.33 2.25
N VAL A 20 -6.02 10.60 1.50
CA VAL A 20 -5.47 11.94 1.30
C VAL A 20 -5.54 12.32 -0.17
N ARG A 21 -5.95 13.55 -0.46
CA ARG A 21 -5.91 14.09 -1.82
C ARG A 21 -4.47 14.35 -2.24
N LEU A 22 -4.09 13.82 -3.40
CA LEU A 22 -2.77 14.02 -3.99
C LEU A 22 -2.88 14.88 -5.25
N ALA A 23 -1.82 15.62 -5.55
CA ALA A 23 -1.78 16.43 -6.77
C ALA A 23 -1.89 15.53 -8.03
N PRO A 24 -2.53 16.00 -9.10
CA PRO A 24 -2.69 15.23 -10.34
C PRO A 24 -1.35 14.71 -10.85
N ARG A 25 -1.31 13.42 -11.23
CA ARG A 25 -0.10 12.74 -11.74
C ARG A 25 1.11 12.83 -10.80
N ALA A 26 0.89 13.02 -9.50
CA ALA A 26 1.93 13.07 -8.49
C ALA A 26 1.65 12.07 -7.36
N LYS A 27 2.67 11.82 -6.55
CA LYS A 27 2.57 10.99 -5.33
C LYS A 27 2.57 11.83 -4.05
N LYS A 28 2.39 13.15 -4.18
CA LYS A 28 2.49 14.11 -3.08
C LYS A 28 1.13 14.77 -2.82
N PRO A 29 0.83 15.12 -1.56
CA PRO A 29 -0.39 15.82 -1.19
C PRO A 29 -0.64 17.06 -2.04
N ASP A 30 -1.90 17.33 -2.32
CA ASP A 30 -2.30 18.55 -3.02
C ASP A 30 -2.32 19.73 -2.05
N GLY A 31 -1.28 20.56 -2.09
CA GLY A 31 -1.12 21.75 -1.25
C GLY A 31 -0.30 21.54 0.04
N PRO A 32 -0.20 22.59 0.89
CA PRO A 32 0.71 22.61 2.04
C PRO A 32 0.25 21.77 3.23
N ARG A 33 -1.02 21.33 3.25
CA ARG A 33 -1.58 20.48 4.29
C ARG A 33 -2.27 19.30 3.64
N TRP A 34 -2.22 18.15 4.32
CA TRP A 34 -2.90 16.95 3.86
C TRP A 34 -4.42 17.17 3.96
N GLN A 35 -5.10 17.11 2.82
CA GLN A 35 -6.56 17.08 2.75
C GLN A 35 -7.00 15.63 2.96
N ILE A 36 -7.37 15.30 4.19
CA ILE A 36 -7.67 13.93 4.60
C ILE A 36 -9.18 13.74 4.77
N THR A 37 -9.72 12.62 4.29
CA THR A 37 -11.13 12.24 4.45
C THR A 37 -11.29 10.74 4.61
N LYS A 38 -12.42 10.32 5.20
CA LYS A 38 -12.93 8.94 5.15
C LYS A 38 -14.19 8.82 4.32
N ASP A 39 -14.67 9.95 3.79
CA ASP A 39 -15.88 10.02 2.99
C ASP A 39 -15.59 9.54 1.56
N ALA A 40 -16.22 8.43 1.19
CA ALA A 40 -16.07 7.83 -0.12
C ALA A 40 -16.61 8.73 -1.25
N ASP A 41 -17.63 9.54 -0.97
CA ASP A 41 -18.21 10.43 -1.98
C ASP A 41 -17.24 11.57 -2.28
N GLN A 42 -16.57 12.11 -1.26
CA GLN A 42 -15.48 13.07 -1.44
C GLN A 42 -14.28 12.47 -2.18
N VAL A 43 -13.94 11.20 -1.95
CA VAL A 43 -12.90 10.50 -2.74
C VAL A 43 -13.33 10.37 -4.21
N ALA A 44 -14.61 10.11 -4.49
CA ALA A 44 -15.13 10.06 -5.85
C ALA A 44 -15.03 11.43 -6.55
N GLU A 45 -15.35 12.52 -5.84
CA GLU A 45 -15.16 13.90 -6.33
C GLU A 45 -13.70 14.19 -6.67
N TRP A 46 -12.75 13.74 -5.84
CA TRP A 46 -11.32 13.90 -6.13
C TRP A 46 -10.90 13.20 -7.40
N PHE A 47 -11.33 11.95 -7.62
CA PHE A 47 -11.08 11.24 -8.88
C PHE A 47 -11.74 11.94 -10.07
N ALA A 48 -12.98 12.42 -9.93
CA ALA A 48 -13.69 13.15 -10.99
C ALA A 48 -12.97 14.46 -11.38
N ALA A 49 -12.33 15.12 -10.41
CA ALA A 49 -11.50 16.31 -10.63
C ALA A 49 -10.09 15.99 -11.17
N GLY A 50 -9.77 14.71 -11.43
CA GLY A 50 -8.46 14.28 -11.95
C GLY A 50 -7.33 14.30 -10.92
N ALA A 51 -7.65 14.38 -9.63
CA ALA A 51 -6.66 14.22 -8.56
C ALA A 51 -6.27 12.75 -8.41
N ASN A 52 -5.08 12.53 -7.87
CA ASN A 52 -4.71 11.22 -7.35
C ASN A 52 -5.20 11.09 -5.90
N VAL A 53 -5.31 9.86 -5.41
CA VAL A 53 -5.74 9.58 -4.04
C VAL A 53 -4.71 8.68 -3.37
N GLY A 54 -4.33 9.04 -2.14
CA GLY A 54 -3.46 8.24 -1.29
C GLY A 54 -4.24 7.56 -0.17
N LEU A 55 -3.83 6.35 0.22
CA LEU A 55 -4.26 5.68 1.45
C LEU A 55 -3.29 6.00 2.58
N VAL A 56 -3.77 6.63 3.64
CA VAL A 56 -2.98 6.86 4.84
C VAL A 56 -2.80 5.54 5.59
N SER A 57 -1.55 5.13 5.81
CA SER A 57 -1.21 3.82 6.38
C SER A 57 -0.79 3.97 7.84
N HIS A 58 -1.64 3.55 8.78
CA HIS A 58 -1.38 3.62 10.22
C HIS A 58 -2.39 2.78 11.01
N GLU A 59 -2.21 2.69 12.34
CA GLU A 59 -3.08 1.97 13.28
C GLU A 59 -4.58 2.19 13.05
N ARG A 60 -5.04 3.45 12.89
CA ARG A 60 -6.48 3.77 12.73
C ARG A 60 -7.09 3.31 11.40
N THR A 61 -6.28 3.04 10.37
CA THR A 61 -6.75 2.42 9.12
C THR A 61 -6.58 0.90 9.17
N GLY A 62 -5.78 0.39 10.11
CA GLY A 62 -5.45 -1.02 10.23
C GLY A 62 -4.58 -1.54 9.08
N VAL A 63 -4.03 -0.67 8.24
CA VAL A 63 -3.25 -1.03 7.05
C VAL A 63 -1.79 -0.63 7.20
N ALA A 64 -0.91 -1.55 6.86
CA ALA A 64 0.47 -1.27 6.48
C ALA A 64 0.70 -1.80 5.05
N VAL A 65 1.67 -1.22 4.35
CA VAL A 65 1.99 -1.63 2.98
C VAL A 65 3.49 -1.83 2.84
N LEU A 66 3.88 -3.03 2.41
CA LEU A 66 5.25 -3.34 2.04
C LEU A 66 5.44 -2.91 0.58
N ASP A 67 6.39 -2.02 0.35
CA ASP A 67 6.74 -1.44 -0.95
C ASP A 67 8.21 -1.79 -1.26
N PRO A 68 8.47 -2.97 -1.85
CA PRO A 68 9.82 -3.37 -2.24
C PRO A 68 10.30 -2.59 -3.47
N ASP A 69 11.46 -1.95 -3.34
CA ASP A 69 12.12 -1.20 -4.41
C ASP A 69 13.19 -2.01 -5.13
N GLU A 70 13.88 -2.88 -4.40
CA GLU A 70 14.99 -3.72 -4.88
C GLU A 70 14.51 -5.18 -5.03
N LEU A 71 14.39 -5.62 -6.28
CA LEU A 71 13.66 -6.85 -6.62
C LEU A 71 14.43 -8.13 -6.32
N LEU A 72 15.77 -8.12 -6.36
CA LEU A 72 16.57 -9.33 -6.12
C LEU A 72 16.58 -9.68 -4.63
N GLY A 73 16.79 -8.68 -3.78
CA GLY A 73 16.68 -8.81 -2.33
C GLY A 73 15.26 -9.14 -1.89
N TRP A 74 14.24 -8.59 -2.55
CA TRP A 74 12.85 -9.00 -2.31
C TRP A 74 12.62 -10.47 -2.67
N ALA A 75 13.13 -10.94 -3.80
CA ALA A 75 13.00 -12.34 -4.21
C ALA A 75 13.72 -13.29 -3.23
N ASP A 76 14.97 -13.00 -2.85
CA ASP A 76 15.71 -13.81 -1.87
C ASP A 76 15.03 -13.82 -0.49
N MET A 77 14.44 -12.70 -0.08
CA MET A 77 13.66 -12.60 1.15
C MET A 77 12.40 -13.48 1.10
N ILE A 78 11.67 -13.48 -0.02
CA ILE A 78 10.52 -14.36 -0.23
C ILE A 78 10.93 -15.83 -0.27
N ASP A 79 12.02 -16.17 -0.97
CA ASP A 79 12.50 -17.55 -1.05
C ASP A 79 12.89 -18.08 0.35
N THR A 80 13.38 -17.20 1.22
CA THR A 80 13.78 -17.55 2.58
C THR A 80 12.59 -17.59 3.57
N LEU A 81 11.68 -16.61 3.52
CA LEU A 81 10.62 -16.42 4.51
C LEU A 81 9.23 -16.89 4.04
N GLY A 82 9.09 -17.25 2.76
CA GLY A 82 7.81 -17.43 2.08
C GLY A 82 7.18 -16.11 1.62
N GLN A 83 6.03 -16.19 0.96
CA GLN A 83 5.26 -14.99 0.58
C GLN A 83 4.68 -14.29 1.81
N PRO A 84 4.85 -12.96 1.97
CA PRO A 84 4.26 -12.21 3.09
C PRO A 84 2.75 -12.09 2.96
N ALA A 85 2.28 -11.96 1.72
CA ALA A 85 0.89 -11.87 1.29
C ALA A 85 0.87 -11.96 -0.25
N LEU A 86 -0.31 -12.11 -0.82
CA LEU A 86 -0.49 -11.78 -2.24
C LEU A 86 -0.35 -10.26 -2.43
N PRO A 87 0.20 -9.79 -3.57
CA PRO A 87 0.17 -8.37 -3.89
C PRO A 87 -1.27 -7.91 -4.12
N TRP A 88 -1.58 -6.66 -3.78
CA TRP A 88 -2.93 -6.09 -3.94
C TRP A 88 -3.00 -5.09 -5.09
N VAL A 89 -1.90 -4.39 -5.34
CA VAL A 89 -1.84 -3.29 -6.30
C VAL A 89 -0.64 -3.45 -7.21
N ILE A 90 -0.87 -3.24 -8.50
CA ILE A 90 0.19 -2.95 -9.47
C ILE A 90 0.34 -1.42 -9.53
N THR A 91 1.54 -0.92 -9.26
CA THR A 91 1.83 0.50 -9.34
C THR A 91 1.89 0.95 -10.80
N GLY A 92 1.76 2.25 -11.06
CA GLY A 92 1.91 2.77 -12.42
C GLY A 92 3.33 2.64 -13.00
N SER A 93 4.33 2.21 -12.21
CA SER A 93 5.66 1.83 -12.71
C SER A 93 5.82 0.31 -12.88
N GLY A 94 4.77 -0.48 -12.67
CA GLY A 94 4.79 -1.95 -12.82
C GLY A 94 5.27 -2.74 -11.60
N ARG A 95 5.53 -2.07 -10.46
CA ARG A 95 5.88 -2.74 -9.19
C ARG A 95 4.62 -3.18 -8.44
N LEU A 96 4.81 -3.86 -7.31
CA LEU A 96 3.74 -4.43 -6.51
C LEU A 96 3.70 -3.81 -5.11
N HIS A 97 2.52 -3.49 -4.62
CA HIS A 97 2.30 -3.19 -3.20
C HIS A 97 1.62 -4.36 -2.51
N TYR A 98 2.13 -4.74 -1.34
CA TYR A 98 1.58 -5.81 -0.51
C TYR A 98 0.90 -5.20 0.71
N TYR A 99 -0.43 -5.18 0.69
CA TYR A 99 -1.23 -4.65 1.78
C TYR A 99 -1.35 -5.72 2.85
N VAL A 100 -1.06 -5.36 4.09
CA VAL A 100 -1.15 -6.25 5.24
C VAL A 100 -1.82 -5.54 6.41
N ARG A 101 -2.29 -6.33 7.38
CA ARG A 101 -2.75 -5.80 8.66
C ARG A 101 -1.61 -5.07 9.34
N TRP A 102 -1.88 -3.84 9.79
CA TRP A 102 -0.94 -3.05 10.55
C TRP A 102 -0.60 -3.71 11.89
N LEU A 103 0.67 -3.63 12.30
CA LEU A 103 1.14 -4.02 13.63
C LEU A 103 2.01 -2.90 14.24
N PRO A 104 1.97 -2.68 15.56
CA PRO A 104 2.69 -1.59 16.20
C PRO A 104 4.21 -1.70 16.07
N GLU A 105 4.75 -2.91 16.00
CA GLU A 105 6.19 -3.19 15.93
C GLU A 105 6.75 -3.24 14.50
N LEU A 106 5.95 -2.95 13.48
CA LEU A 106 6.47 -2.88 12.11
C LEU A 106 7.54 -1.79 12.00
N PRO A 107 8.70 -2.08 11.38
CA PRO A 107 9.68 -1.06 11.06
C PRO A 107 9.15 -0.20 9.89
N ALA A 108 9.71 1.00 9.70
CA ALA A 108 9.41 1.84 8.53
C ALA A 108 10.27 1.48 7.30
N LYS A 109 11.42 0.85 7.53
CA LYS A 109 12.35 0.42 6.49
C LYS A 109 12.21 -1.09 6.30
N LEU A 110 12.16 -1.53 5.05
CA LEU A 110 12.24 -2.93 4.69
C LEU A 110 13.71 -3.25 4.41
N THR A 111 14.37 -3.92 5.36
CA THR A 111 15.77 -4.30 5.24
C THR A 111 15.93 -5.80 5.11
N TRP A 112 16.85 -6.24 4.26
CA TRP A 112 17.20 -7.64 4.10
C TRP A 112 18.71 -7.80 4.03
N ARG A 113 19.26 -8.70 4.86
CA ARG A 113 20.72 -8.96 4.99
C ARG A 113 21.59 -7.71 5.20
N GLY A 114 21.06 -6.70 5.88
CA GLY A 114 21.76 -5.44 6.16
C GLY A 114 21.55 -4.35 5.09
N GLU A 115 20.92 -4.67 3.97
CA GLU A 115 20.62 -3.73 2.90
C GLU A 115 19.18 -3.20 2.99
N LEU A 116 18.97 -1.95 2.59
CA LEU A 116 17.64 -1.36 2.43
C LEU A 116 17.07 -1.81 1.08
N ILE A 117 15.99 -2.61 1.10
CA ILE A 117 15.37 -3.15 -0.12
C ILE A 117 13.99 -2.53 -0.41
N GLY A 118 13.49 -1.66 0.46
CA GLY A 118 12.24 -0.93 0.26
C GLY A 118 11.75 -0.24 1.54
N GLU A 119 10.48 0.12 1.54
CA GLU A 119 9.83 0.77 2.68
C GLU A 119 8.60 0.00 3.16
N ILE A 120 8.21 0.26 4.40
CA ILE A 120 6.91 -0.16 4.94
C ILE A 120 6.16 1.09 5.35
N GLN A 121 5.11 1.42 4.60
CA GLN A 121 4.23 2.53 4.93
C GLN A 121 3.32 2.10 6.10
N ARG A 122 3.53 2.68 7.28
CA ARG A 122 2.90 2.24 8.54
C ARG A 122 2.66 3.34 9.59
N GLY A 123 3.01 4.60 9.32
CA GLY A 123 2.86 5.73 10.26
C GLY A 123 3.69 5.56 11.55
N PRO A 124 3.44 6.29 12.66
CA PRO A 124 2.70 7.54 12.69
C PRO A 124 3.38 8.57 11.77
N GLY A 125 2.59 9.46 11.17
CA GLY A 125 3.09 10.53 10.29
C GLY A 125 2.38 10.62 8.95
N GLN A 126 2.96 11.42 8.06
CA GLN A 126 2.50 11.70 6.70
C GLN A 126 2.96 10.60 5.72
N GLN A 127 2.62 9.33 6.03
CA GLN A 127 2.90 8.16 5.18
C GLN A 127 1.64 7.69 4.47
N GLN A 128 1.77 7.48 3.15
CA GLN A 128 0.67 7.03 2.30
C GLN A 128 1.19 6.19 1.14
N VAL A 129 0.31 5.36 0.58
CA VAL A 129 0.50 4.77 -0.75
C VAL A 129 -0.57 5.25 -1.71
N VAL A 130 -0.21 5.45 -2.96
CA VAL A 130 -1.16 5.87 -4.00
C VAL A 130 -2.14 4.73 -4.28
N LEU A 131 -3.44 5.02 -4.26
CA LEU A 131 -4.51 4.06 -4.50
C LEU A 131 -4.79 3.87 -5.99
N PRO A 132 -5.26 2.68 -6.41
CA PRO A 132 -5.74 2.44 -7.76
C PRO A 132 -6.82 3.40 -8.24
N GLY A 133 -6.82 3.64 -9.55
CA GLY A 133 -7.57 4.73 -10.19
C GLY A 133 -6.74 6.01 -10.37
N SER A 134 -5.61 6.12 -9.65
CA SER A 134 -4.64 7.22 -9.77
C SER A 134 -3.64 6.99 -10.92
N VAL A 135 -3.00 8.07 -11.38
CA VAL A 135 -2.00 8.07 -12.46
C VAL A 135 -0.60 8.39 -11.92
N HIS A 136 0.37 7.53 -12.21
CA HIS A 136 1.78 7.72 -11.86
C HIS A 136 2.40 8.89 -12.66
N PRO A 137 3.45 9.57 -12.13
CA PRO A 137 4.16 10.61 -12.88
C PRO A 137 4.66 10.21 -14.28
N SER A 138 4.92 8.92 -14.51
CA SER A 138 5.31 8.38 -15.83
C SER A 138 4.13 8.12 -16.79
N GLY A 139 2.89 8.32 -16.35
CA GLY A 139 1.67 8.10 -17.14
C GLY A 139 0.98 6.75 -16.93
N GLY A 140 1.64 5.75 -16.33
CA GLY A 140 1.00 4.47 -16.00
C GLY A 140 -0.03 4.61 -14.87
N THR A 141 -1.04 3.75 -14.81
CA THR A 141 -2.08 3.80 -13.78
C THR A 141 -1.83 2.80 -12.66
N TYR A 142 -2.21 3.19 -11.44
CA TYR A 142 -2.29 2.24 -10.32
C TYR A 142 -3.56 1.39 -10.48
N ARG A 143 -3.43 0.07 -10.30
CA ARG A 143 -4.50 -0.91 -10.56
C ARG A 143 -4.64 -1.91 -9.43
N TRP A 144 -5.87 -2.26 -9.08
CA TRP A 144 -6.14 -3.42 -8.23
C TRP A 144 -5.83 -4.70 -9.01
N ILE A 145 -5.33 -5.72 -8.31
CA ILE A 145 -5.14 -7.06 -8.90
C ILE A 145 -6.44 -7.83 -8.79
N THR A 146 -7.40 -7.56 -9.67
CA THR A 146 -8.73 -8.22 -9.70
C THR A 146 -8.79 -9.39 -10.67
N GLU A 147 -7.70 -9.64 -11.41
CA GLU A 147 -7.56 -10.72 -12.37
C GLU A 147 -6.28 -11.48 -12.06
N ARG A 148 -6.27 -12.78 -12.42
CA ARG A 148 -5.08 -13.61 -12.25
C ARG A 148 -3.99 -13.16 -13.21
N LEU A 149 -2.81 -12.84 -12.69
CA LEU A 149 -1.63 -12.48 -13.47
C LEU A 149 -0.47 -13.43 -13.12
N GLY A 150 -0.39 -14.54 -13.85
CA GLY A 150 0.55 -15.62 -13.53
C GLY A 150 0.21 -16.32 -12.21
N PHE A 151 1.23 -16.92 -11.58
CA PHE A 151 1.09 -17.69 -10.34
C PHE A 151 1.30 -16.86 -9.06
N LEU A 152 1.77 -15.61 -9.19
CA LEU A 152 2.10 -14.72 -8.06
C LEU A 152 1.01 -13.69 -7.75
N CYS A 153 0.07 -13.48 -8.67
CA CYS A 153 -0.98 -12.49 -8.54
C CYS A 153 -2.33 -13.18 -8.72
N GLU A 154 -2.92 -13.59 -7.61
CA GLU A 154 -4.31 -14.06 -7.59
C GLU A 154 -5.25 -12.86 -7.39
N PRO A 155 -6.48 -12.92 -7.93
CA PRO A 155 -7.49 -11.89 -7.72
C PRO A 155 -7.71 -11.59 -6.23
N ILE A 156 -7.70 -10.31 -5.89
CA ILE A 156 -8.11 -9.79 -4.57
C ILE A 156 -9.44 -9.04 -4.70
N ASP A 157 -10.24 -9.07 -3.63
CA ASP A 157 -11.40 -8.18 -3.49
C ASP A 157 -11.01 -7.06 -2.50
N PRO A 158 -10.72 -5.84 -2.97
CA PRO A 158 -10.35 -4.74 -2.08
C PRO A 158 -11.53 -4.26 -1.24
N VAL A 159 -12.77 -4.64 -1.54
CA VAL A 159 -13.96 -4.27 -0.75
C VAL A 159 -14.17 -5.26 0.39
N LYS A 160 -14.12 -6.57 0.11
CA LYS A 160 -14.50 -7.63 1.06
C LYS A 160 -13.36 -8.52 1.53
N GLY A 161 -12.26 -8.61 0.78
CA GLY A 161 -11.13 -9.48 1.09
C GLY A 161 -10.48 -9.10 2.43
N PRO A 162 -10.17 -10.03 3.33
CA PRO A 162 -9.53 -9.69 4.59
C PRO A 162 -8.14 -9.08 4.32
N LEU A 163 -7.72 -8.11 5.15
CA LEU A 163 -6.31 -7.71 5.16
C LEU A 163 -5.48 -8.91 5.64
N PRO A 164 -4.48 -9.36 4.87
CA PRO A 164 -3.62 -10.47 5.25
C PRO A 164 -2.87 -10.16 6.53
N GLU A 165 -2.77 -11.14 7.41
CA GLU A 165 -1.83 -11.09 8.53
C GLU A 165 -0.46 -11.58 8.06
N LEU A 166 0.61 -10.95 8.53
CA LEU A 166 1.95 -11.41 8.21
C LEU A 166 2.19 -12.82 8.79
N PRO A 167 2.72 -13.76 7.99
CA PRO A 167 3.10 -15.07 8.46
C PRO A 167 4.10 -14.99 9.63
N GLY A 168 4.15 -16.05 10.46
CA GLY A 168 4.98 -16.09 11.66
C GLY A 168 6.46 -15.74 11.42
N LEU A 169 7.05 -16.23 10.32
CA LEU A 169 8.44 -15.92 9.95
C LEU A 169 8.63 -14.45 9.59
N TRP A 170 7.71 -13.86 8.81
CA TRP A 170 7.71 -12.44 8.47
C TRP A 170 7.56 -11.56 9.70
N ARG A 171 6.61 -11.89 10.58
CA ARG A 171 6.40 -11.16 11.83
C ARG A 171 7.62 -11.24 12.73
N ALA A 172 8.20 -12.43 12.92
CA ALA A 172 9.41 -12.61 13.72
C ALA A 172 10.58 -11.82 13.14
N TYR A 173 10.77 -11.85 11.82
CA TYR A 173 11.82 -11.12 11.15
C TYR A 173 11.64 -9.60 11.29
N LEU A 174 10.53 -9.03 10.80
CA LEU A 174 10.32 -7.59 10.77
C LEU A 174 10.24 -6.97 12.18
N CYS A 175 9.52 -7.63 13.10
CA CYS A 175 9.34 -7.08 14.45
C CYS A 175 10.56 -7.34 15.34
N GLY A 176 11.31 -8.43 15.11
CA GLY A 176 12.54 -8.74 15.85
C GLY A 176 13.68 -7.75 15.58
N GLN A 177 13.78 -7.23 14.36
CA GLN A 177 14.77 -6.19 14.00
C GLN A 177 14.56 -4.87 14.75
N SER A 178 13.31 -4.56 15.12
CA SER A 178 12.95 -3.33 15.86
C SER A 178 13.47 -3.32 17.31
N TYR A 179 13.81 -4.50 17.87
CA TYR A 179 14.28 -4.64 19.25
C TYR A 179 15.80 -4.52 19.34
N ALA A 180 16.53 -4.92 18.30
CA ALA A 180 17.99 -4.83 18.25
C ALA A 180 18.51 -3.39 18.16
N HIS A 181 17.74 -2.46 17.58
CA HIS A 181 18.11 -1.05 17.42
C HIS A 181 17.68 -0.14 18.60
N ARG A 182 17.12 -0.73 19.68
CA ARG A 182 16.73 -0.01 20.91
C ARG A 182 17.68 -0.24 22.09
N ARG A 183 18.87 -0.77 21.84
CA ARG A 183 19.96 -0.89 22.84
C ARG A 183 21.11 0.03 22.49
#